data_AF-A0A7C4QA60-F1
#
_entry.id   AF-A0A7C4QA60-F1
#
_cell.length_a   1.000
_cell.length_b   1.000
_cell.length_c   1.000
_cell.angle_alpha   90.00
_cell.angle_beta   90.00
_cell.angle_gamma   90.00
#
_symmetry.space_group_name_H-M   'P 1'
#
loop_
_entity.id
_entity.type
_entity.pdbx_description
1 polymer ?
#
loop_
_entity_poly.entity_id
_entity_poly.type
_entity_poly.pdbx_seq_one_letter_code
_entity_poly.pdbx_strand_id
1 'polypeptide(L)'
;MDTQDLVDTIKMWNEFYKEMQNNLKEISSEDLKKWQENMFKIISLITIPDSVKSTPAENNLNKVIELIKTKDNNKLEEIFNLLVEVENYLKDTVY
;
A
#
# COMPACT_ATOMS: atom_id res chain seq x y z
N MET A 1 -3.91 -14.74 -2.84
CA MET A 1 -3.44 -13.68 -3.75
C MET A 1 -2.24 -14.25 -4.47
N ASP A 2 -2.20 -14.15 -5.80
CA ASP A 2 -0.98 -14.45 -6.56
C ASP A 2 -0.11 -13.18 -6.72
N THR A 3 1.07 -13.30 -7.36
CA THR A 3 1.97 -12.16 -7.54
C THR A 3 1.33 -11.04 -8.38
N GLN A 4 0.52 -11.38 -9.38
CA GLN A 4 -0.08 -10.40 -10.28
C GLN A 4 -1.17 -9.62 -9.55
N ASP A 5 -2.05 -10.32 -8.81
CA ASP A 5 -3.06 -9.72 -7.93
C ASP A 5 -2.41 -8.75 -6.93
N LEU A 6 -1.24 -9.12 -6.36
CA LEU A 6 -0.50 -8.28 -5.44
C LEU A 6 -0.03 -7.00 -6.13
N VAL A 7 0.61 -7.12 -7.30
CA VAL A 7 1.09 -5.97 -8.08
C VAL A 7 -0.05 -5.02 -8.41
N ASP A 8 -1.18 -5.55 -8.89
CA ASP A 8 -2.35 -4.75 -9.27
C ASP A 8 -2.98 -4.06 -8.06
N THR A 9 -3.05 -4.75 -6.91
CA THR A 9 -3.52 -4.17 -5.64
C THR A 9 -2.62 -3.02 -5.18
N ILE A 10 -1.29 -3.23 -5.20
CA ILE A 10 -0.31 -2.22 -4.81
C ILE A 10 -0.39 -1.00 -5.73
N LYS A 11 -0.46 -1.23 -7.04
CA LYS A 11 -0.53 -0.16 -8.04
C LYS A 11 -1.79 0.68 -7.85
N MET A 12 -2.95 0.05 -7.73
CA MET A 12 -4.21 0.72 -7.45
C MET A 12 -4.14 1.54 -6.16
N TRP A 13 -3.59 0.97 -5.08
CA TRP A 13 -3.44 1.66 -3.81
C TRP A 13 -2.53 2.89 -3.92
N ASN A 14 -1.38 2.74 -4.58
CA ASN A 14 -0.41 3.81 -4.81
C ASN A 14 -1.01 4.94 -5.68
N GLU A 15 -1.78 4.60 -6.70
CA GLU A 15 -2.48 5.57 -7.54
C GLU A 15 -3.52 6.37 -6.75
N PHE A 16 -4.37 5.71 -5.96
CA PHE A 16 -5.33 6.40 -5.08
C PHE A 16 -4.65 7.27 -4.03
N TYR A 17 -3.51 6.83 -3.50
CA TYR A 17 -2.74 7.67 -2.59
C TYR A 17 -2.28 8.96 -3.26
N LYS A 18 -1.66 8.85 -4.45
CA LYS A 18 -1.15 9.99 -5.21
C LYS A 18 -2.26 10.95 -5.64
N GLU A 19 -3.38 10.42 -6.13
CA GLU A 19 -4.54 11.22 -6.53
C GLU A 19 -5.05 12.06 -5.35
N MET A 20 -5.16 11.45 -4.17
CA MET A 20 -5.60 12.16 -2.98
C MET A 20 -4.60 13.26 -2.55
N GLN A 21 -3.30 12.98 -2.60
CA GLN A 21 -2.27 13.98 -2.26
C GLN A 21 -2.40 15.25 -3.14
N ASN A 22 -2.76 15.08 -4.41
CA ASN A 22 -2.98 16.22 -5.32
C ASN A 22 -4.23 17.03 -4.97
N ASN A 23 -5.23 16.40 -4.35
CA ASN A 23 -6.54 16.99 -4.04
C ASN A 23 -6.70 17.42 -2.56
N LEU A 24 -5.63 17.32 -1.75
CA LEU A 24 -5.68 17.57 -0.30
C LEU A 24 -6.23 18.95 0.10
N LYS A 25 -6.07 19.96 -0.75
CA LYS A 25 -6.50 21.34 -0.46
C LYS A 25 -8.01 21.55 -0.57
N GLU A 26 -8.72 20.64 -1.24
CA GLU A 26 -10.14 20.80 -1.60
C GLU A 26 -11.05 19.85 -0.82
N ILE A 27 -10.49 18.97 0.02
CA ILE A 27 -11.24 17.94 0.72
C ILE A 27 -11.69 18.39 2.11
N SER A 28 -12.91 17.99 2.50
CA SER A 28 -13.39 18.20 3.86
C SER A 28 -12.65 17.29 4.85
N SER A 29 -12.62 17.65 6.14
CA SER A 29 -12.02 16.80 7.17
C SER A 29 -12.73 15.45 7.33
N GLU A 30 -14.04 15.40 7.07
CA GLU A 30 -14.83 14.16 7.13
C GLU A 30 -14.47 13.22 5.97
N ASP A 31 -14.36 13.76 4.76
CA ASP A 31 -14.00 12.98 3.58
C ASP A 31 -12.54 12.52 3.64
N LEU A 32 -11.64 13.35 4.19
CA LEU A 32 -10.26 12.97 4.47
C LEU A 32 -10.21 11.74 5.39
N LYS A 33 -10.99 11.75 6.47
CA LYS A 33 -11.04 10.63 7.42
C LYS A 33 -11.59 9.36 6.75
N LYS A 34 -12.68 9.47 5.99
CA LYS A 34 -13.26 8.33 5.23
C LYS A 34 -12.26 7.76 4.24
N TRP A 35 -11.52 8.63 3.54
CA TRP A 35 -10.45 8.21 2.63
C TRP A 35 -9.37 7.45 3.39
N GLN A 36 -8.85 7.97 4.51
CA GLN A 36 -7.84 7.29 5.33
C GLN A 36 -8.31 5.90 5.77
N GLU A 37 -9.55 5.78 6.27
CA GLU A 37 -10.14 4.50 6.67
C GLU A 37 -10.24 3.51 5.49
N ASN A 38 -10.61 4.00 4.30
CA ASN A 38 -10.69 3.18 3.10
C ASN A 38 -9.31 2.71 2.64
N MET A 39 -8.28 3.55 2.74
CA MET A 39 -6.90 3.16 2.43
C MET A 39 -6.44 1.99 3.31
N PHE A 40 -6.73 2.02 4.61
CA PHE A 40 -6.44 0.90 5.53
C PHE A 40 -7.24 -0.36 5.20
N LYS A 41 -8.50 -0.23 4.79
CA LYS A 41 -9.33 -1.39 4.39
C LYS A 41 -8.77 -2.06 3.15
N ILE A 42 -8.43 -1.30 2.11
CA ILE A 42 -7.91 -1.85 0.86
C ILE A 42 -6.59 -2.59 1.13
N ILE A 43 -5.66 -1.96 1.84
CA ILE A 43 -4.35 -2.56 2.09
C ILE A 43 -4.41 -3.76 3.03
N SER A 44 -5.44 -3.85 3.89
CA SER A 44 -5.66 -5.02 4.74
C SER A 44 -5.98 -6.31 3.97
N LEU A 45 -6.31 -6.20 2.67
CA LEU A 45 -6.56 -7.34 1.79
C LEU A 45 -5.26 -7.95 1.24
N ILE A 46 -4.13 -7.24 1.37
CA ILE A 46 -2.84 -7.74 0.92
C ILE A 46 -2.43 -8.96 1.75
N THR A 47 -2.08 -10.02 1.03
CA THR A 47 -1.46 -11.22 1.58
C THR A 47 -0.15 -11.47 0.84
N ILE A 48 0.85 -12.01 1.53
CA ILE A 48 2.17 -12.26 0.94
C ILE A 48 2.11 -13.58 0.15
N PRO A 49 2.24 -13.56 -1.18
CA PRO A 49 2.26 -14.78 -1.98
C PRO A 49 3.56 -15.55 -1.77
N ASP A 50 3.52 -16.87 -1.95
CA ASP A 50 4.68 -17.75 -1.75
C ASP A 50 5.88 -17.38 -2.63
N SER A 51 5.63 -16.85 -3.84
CA SER A 51 6.62 -16.36 -4.79
C SER A 51 7.47 -15.19 -4.30
N VAL A 52 6.98 -14.46 -3.28
CA VAL A 52 7.65 -13.27 -2.74
C VAL A 52 8.33 -13.58 -1.41
N LYS A 53 8.17 -14.79 -0.87
CA LYS A 53 8.85 -15.21 0.37
C LYS A 53 10.36 -15.24 0.20
N SER A 54 11.08 -14.89 1.28
CA SER A 54 12.53 -14.75 1.35
C SER A 54 13.12 -13.70 0.39
N THR A 55 12.31 -12.75 -0.08
CA THR A 55 12.77 -11.63 -0.90
C THR A 55 12.79 -10.32 -0.11
N PRO A 56 13.48 -9.26 -0.58
CA PRO A 56 13.36 -7.93 0.00
C PRO A 56 11.91 -7.42 0.08
N ALA A 57 11.07 -7.78 -0.90
CA ALA A 57 9.66 -7.39 -0.91
C ALA A 57 8.86 -8.00 0.24
N GLU A 58 9.18 -9.22 0.70
CA GLU A 58 8.52 -9.82 1.88
C GLU A 58 8.73 -8.95 3.13
N ASN A 59 9.96 -8.46 3.35
CA ASN A 59 10.25 -7.64 4.53
C ASN A 59 9.43 -6.34 4.54
N ASN A 60 9.29 -5.71 3.38
CA ASN A 60 8.49 -4.49 3.25
C ASN A 60 6.98 -4.77 3.39
N LEU A 61 6.48 -5.86 2.81
CA LEU A 61 5.08 -6.27 2.99
C LEU A 61 4.75 -6.62 4.45
N ASN A 62 5.67 -7.29 5.15
CA ASN A 62 5.51 -7.57 6.58
C ASN A 62 5.43 -6.28 7.40
N LYS A 63 6.30 -5.29 7.14
CA LYS A 63 6.22 -3.98 7.78
C LYS A 63 4.90 -3.27 7.49
N VAL A 64 4.42 -3.32 6.24
CA VAL A 64 3.11 -2.77 5.88
C VAL A 64 2.00 -3.42 6.71
N ILE A 65 1.99 -4.76 6.83
CA ILE A 65 1.03 -5.50 7.67
C ILE A 65 1.11 -5.06 9.14
N GLU A 66 2.30 -4.82 9.67
CA GLU A 66 2.47 -4.30 11.03
C GLU A 66 1.92 -2.88 11.20
N LEU A 67 2.24 -1.98 10.26
CA LEU A 67 1.75 -0.59 10.27
C LEU A 67 0.22 -0.53 10.21
N ILE A 68 -0.42 -1.38 9.40
CA ILE A 68 -1.88 -1.44 9.29
C ILE A 68 -2.53 -1.79 10.63
N LYS A 69 -1.92 -2.67 11.43
CA LYS A 69 -2.44 -3.06 12.75
C LYS A 69 -2.50 -1.90 13.74
N THR A 70 -1.62 -0.90 13.58
CA THR A 70 -1.61 0.29 14.44
C THR A 70 -2.83 1.18 14.20
N LYS A 71 -3.42 1.14 13.00
CA LYS A 71 -4.49 2.05 12.54
C LYS A 71 -4.17 3.54 12.76
N ASP A 72 -2.89 3.88 12.76
CA ASP A 72 -2.42 5.26 12.87
C ASP A 72 -2.41 5.91 11.49
N ASN A 73 -3.33 6.86 11.26
CA ASN A 73 -3.48 7.55 9.97
C ASN A 73 -2.22 8.31 9.53
N ASN A 74 -1.31 8.63 10.45
CA ASN A 74 -0.03 9.26 10.12
C ASN A 74 0.94 8.30 9.44
N LYS A 75 0.63 7.00 9.38
CA LYS A 75 1.47 5.96 8.78
C LYS A 75 1.21 5.72 7.29
N LEU A 76 0.21 6.38 6.69
CA LEU A 76 -0.12 6.17 5.28
C LEU A 76 1.02 6.54 4.33
N GLU A 77 1.81 7.57 4.64
CA GLU A 77 2.99 7.92 3.85
C GLU A 77 4.09 6.86 3.97
N GLU A 78 4.31 6.32 5.17
CA GLU A 78 5.28 5.24 5.39
C GLU A 78 4.87 3.97 4.64
N ILE A 79 3.58 3.62 4.69
CA ILE A 79 3.00 2.51 3.91
C ILE A 79 3.22 2.74 2.41
N PHE A 80 2.93 3.95 1.91
CA PHE A 80 3.15 4.29 0.51
C PHE A 80 4.60 4.05 0.07
N ASN A 81 5.58 4.54 0.83
CA ASN A 81 6.99 4.38 0.49
C ASN A 81 7.41 2.89 0.44
N LEU A 82 6.97 2.09 1.42
CA LEU A 82 7.24 0.65 1.44
C LEU A 82 6.62 -0.07 0.23
N LEU A 83 5.40 0.31 -0.16
CA LEU A 83 4.71 -0.28 -1.30
C LEU A 83 5.32 0.11 -2.64
N VAL A 84 5.83 1.34 -2.77
CA VAL A 84 6.61 1.75 -3.94
C VAL A 84 7.87 0.92 -4.08
N GLU A 85 8.58 0.64 -2.98
CA GLU A 85 9.76 -0.25 -3.02
C GLU A 85 9.39 -1.69 -3.45
N VAL A 86 8.28 -2.23 -2.95
CA VAL A 86 7.77 -3.54 -3.37
C VAL A 86 7.41 -3.53 -4.86
N GLU A 87 6.70 -2.51 -5.32
CA GLU A 87 6.31 -2.36 -6.73
C GLU A 87 7.54 -2.31 -7.65
N ASN A 88 8.57 -1.55 -7.27
CA ASN A 88 9.81 -1.44 -8.04
C ASN A 88 10.56 -2.78 -8.08
N TYR A 89 10.70 -3.46 -6.95
CA TYR A 89 11.34 -4.77 -6.89
C TYR A 89 10.64 -5.80 -7.80
N LEU A 90 9.31 -5.84 -7.75
CA LEU A 90 8.53 -6.79 -8.55
C LEU A 90 8.59 -6.44 -10.05
N LYS A 91 8.68 -5.17 -10.43
CA LYS A 91 8.91 -4.77 -11.84
C LYS A 91 10.28 -5.23 -12.34
N ASP A 92 11.32 -5.03 -11.55
CA ASP A 92 12.70 -5.37 -11.91
C ASP A 92 12.98 -6.89 -11.91
N THR A 93 12.09 -7.69 -11.31
CA THR A 93 12.25 -9.16 -11.22
C THR A 93 11.42 -9.90 -12.28
N VAL A 94 10.40 -9.24 -12.86
CA VAL A 94 9.47 -9.82 -13.84
C VAL A 94 9.88 -9.48 -15.30
N TYR A 95 10.89 -8.62 -15.48
CA TYR A 95 11.50 -8.23 -16.77
C TYR A 95 13.03 -8.33 -16.72
#